data_AF-A0A537IEE1-F1
#
_entry.id   AF-A0A537IEE1-F1
#
_cell.length_a   1.000
_cell.length_b   1.000
_cell.length_c   1.000
_cell.angle_alpha   90.00
_cell.angle_beta   90.00
_cell.angle_gamma   90.00
#
_symmetry.space_group_name_H-M   'P 1'
#
loop_
_entity.id
_entity.type
_entity.pdbx_description
1 polymer ?
#
loop_
_entity_poly.entity_id
_entity_poly.type
_entity_poly.pdbx_seq_one_letter_code
_entity_poly.pdbx_strand_id
1 'polypeptide(L)'
;MDIELRNGVGIEQLKREARKWLETVENYYGIVPIIYTNVDFYRNILGSEFDKYPLWVAHYYEEQQPRIQRNWIFWQHNDQGNVNGITSKVDFNVFKGDSNEFRNILVH
;
A
#
# COMPACT_ATOMS: atom_id res chain seq x y z
N MET A 1 6.02 1.18 3.41
CA MET A 1 6.02 2.65 3.34
C MET A 1 4.60 3.11 3.17
N ASP A 2 4.11 3.99 4.02
CA ASP A 2 2.86 4.72 3.80
C ASP A 2 3.17 6.04 3.09
N ILE A 3 2.55 6.30 1.94
CA ILE A 3 2.72 7.55 1.18
C ILE A 3 1.43 7.97 0.48
N GLU A 4 0.83 9.06 0.96
CA GLU A 4 -0.46 9.54 0.43
C GLU A 4 -0.50 11.05 0.18
N LEU A 5 0.54 11.78 0.60
CA LEU A 5 0.57 13.24 0.57
C LEU A 5 1.93 13.74 0.07
N ARG A 6 1.90 14.89 -0.60
CA ARG A 6 3.11 15.58 -1.09
C ARG A 6 3.74 16.47 -0.03
N ASN A 7 3.01 16.91 0.99
CA ASN A 7 3.51 17.82 2.03
C ASN A 7 4.30 19.03 1.47
N GLY A 8 3.82 19.61 0.36
CA GLY A 8 4.43 20.78 -0.29
C GLY A 8 5.64 20.50 -1.19
N VAL A 9 6.13 19.25 -1.30
CA VAL A 9 7.27 18.93 -2.18
C VAL A 9 6.87 18.72 -3.64
N GLY A 10 7.81 18.95 -4.56
CA GLY A 10 7.64 18.64 -5.98
C GLY A 10 7.51 17.14 -6.24
N ILE A 11 6.79 16.75 -7.30
CA ILE A 11 6.55 15.33 -7.64
C ILE A 11 7.87 14.57 -7.81
N GLU A 12 8.81 15.12 -8.58
CA GLU A 12 10.11 14.49 -8.81
C GLU A 12 10.94 14.34 -7.54
N GLN A 13 10.87 15.33 -6.65
CA GLN A 13 11.53 15.25 -5.35
C GLN A 13 10.90 14.15 -4.49
N LEU A 14 9.56 14.13 -4.39
CA LEU A 14 8.84 13.10 -3.65
C LEU A 14 9.21 11.70 -4.14
N LYS A 15 9.17 11.46 -5.45
CA LYS A 15 9.49 10.18 -6.07
C LYS A 15 10.92 9.75 -5.78
N ARG A 16 11.87 10.67 -5.89
CA ARG A 16 13.28 10.41 -5.60
C ARG A 16 13.49 10.02 -4.14
N GLU A 17 12.93 10.76 -3.19
CA GLU A 17 13.09 10.45 -1.77
C GLU A 17 12.34 9.15 -1.40
N ALA A 18 11.16 8.91 -1.97
CA ALA A 18 10.42 7.66 -1.83
C ALA A 18 11.23 6.45 -2.33
N ARG A 19 11.83 6.56 -3.51
CA ARG A 19 12.70 5.51 -4.07
C ARG A 19 13.91 5.26 -3.19
N LYS A 20 14.58 6.32 -2.75
CA LYS A 20 15.73 6.24 -1.84
C LYS A 20 15.37 5.54 -0.53
N TRP A 21 14.21 5.87 0.05
CA TRP A 21 13.73 5.21 1.25
C TRP A 21 13.51 3.70 1.02
N LEU A 22 12.80 3.36 -0.05
CA LEU A 22 12.49 1.96 -0.39
C LEU A 22 13.77 1.14 -0.60
N GLU A 23 14.72 1.66 -1.38
CA GLU A 23 16.01 1.00 -1.62
C GLU A 23 16.82 0.87 -0.32
N THR A 24 16.80 1.88 0.55
CA THR A 24 17.52 1.82 1.83
C THR A 24 16.95 0.73 2.74
N VAL A 25 15.62 0.65 2.85
CA VAL A 25 14.95 -0.36 3.68
C VAL A 25 15.13 -1.76 3.08
N GLU A 26 14.98 -1.90 1.77
CA GLU A 26 15.22 -3.17 1.06
C GLU A 26 16.65 -3.67 1.30
N ASN A 27 17.65 -2.80 1.16
CA ASN A 27 19.05 -3.17 1.37
C ASN A 27 19.36 -3.53 2.83
N TYR A 28 18.74 -2.86 3.80
CA TYR A 28 19.01 -3.10 5.21
C TYR A 28 18.37 -4.40 5.70
N TYR A 29 17.11 -4.67 5.32
CA TYR A 29 16.37 -5.84 5.78
C TYR A 29 16.46 -7.05 4.84
N GLY A 30 16.91 -6.87 3.59
CA GLY A 30 16.92 -7.92 2.57
C GLY A 30 15.51 -8.32 2.10
N ILE A 31 14.51 -7.49 2.35
CA ILE A 31 13.09 -7.77 2.08
C ILE A 31 12.50 -6.61 1.27
N VAL A 32 11.78 -6.93 0.19
CA VAL A 32 11.11 -5.94 -0.66
C VAL A 32 9.97 -5.24 0.13
N PRO A 33 10.03 -3.93 0.39
CA PRO A 33 9.02 -3.25 1.19
C PRO A 33 7.68 -3.12 0.46
N ILE A 34 6.58 -3.26 1.19
CA ILE A 34 5.22 -2.97 0.69
C ILE A 34 5.01 -1.46 0.66
N ILE A 35 4.44 -0.94 -0.43
CA ILE A 35 3.94 0.44 -0.53
C ILE A 35 2.46 0.44 -0.18
N TYR A 36 2.05 1.29 0.75
CA TYR A 36 0.68 1.63 1.04
C TYR A 36 0.37 3.05 0.53
N THR A 37 -0.71 3.20 -0.22
CA THR A 37 -1.16 4.48 -0.81
C THR A 37 -2.60 4.38 -1.33
N ASN A 38 -3.29 5.51 -1.52
CA ASN A 38 -4.59 5.52 -2.19
C ASN A 38 -4.47 5.44 -3.73
N VAL A 39 -5.54 4.94 -4.37
CA VAL A 39 -5.61 4.74 -5.84
C VAL A 39 -5.23 5.99 -6.63
N ASP A 40 -5.73 7.15 -6.22
CA ASP A 40 -5.56 8.39 -6.97
C ASP A 40 -4.13 8.92 -6.83
N PHE A 41 -3.53 8.80 -5.64
CA PHE A 41 -2.14 9.17 -5.42
C PHE A 41 -1.20 8.27 -6.20
N TYR A 42 -1.45 6.96 -6.22
CA TYR A 42 -0.68 6.05 -7.06
C TYR A 42 -0.76 6.44 -8.54
N ARG A 43 -1.98 6.66 -9.07
CA ARG A 43 -2.19 6.95 -10.50
C ARG A 43 -1.61 8.29 -10.93
N ASN A 44 -1.79 9.33 -10.11
CA ASN A 44 -1.47 10.70 -10.50
C ASN A 44 -0.05 11.10 -10.10
N ILE A 45 0.52 10.46 -9.07
CA ILE A 45 1.81 10.83 -8.49
C ILE A 45 2.82 9.70 -8.68
N LEU A 46 2.65 8.52 -8.10
CA LEU A 46 3.70 7.48 -8.13
C LEU A 46 3.90 6.87 -9.53
N GLY A 47 2.90 6.19 -10.06
CA GLY A 47 2.93 5.53 -11.37
C GLY A 47 3.80 4.26 -11.42
N SER A 48 3.99 3.78 -12.65
CA SER A 48 4.53 2.44 -12.95
C SER A 48 6.00 2.22 -12.53
N GLU A 49 6.75 3.29 -12.25
CA GLU A 49 8.13 3.18 -11.77
C GLU A 49 8.22 2.51 -10.37
N PHE A 50 7.11 2.45 -9.64
CA PHE A 50 6.99 1.76 -8.34
C PHE A 50 6.36 0.36 -8.47
N ASP A 51 6.24 -0.20 -9.67
CA ASP A 51 5.58 -1.50 -9.90
C ASP A 51 6.38 -2.70 -9.39
N LYS A 52 7.69 -2.53 -9.18
CA LYS A 52 8.52 -3.57 -8.56
C LYS A 52 8.17 -3.83 -7.09
N TYR A 53 7.54 -2.87 -6.40
CA TYR A 53 7.18 -3.01 -5.00
C TYR A 53 5.74 -3.51 -4.86
N PRO A 54 5.47 -4.46 -3.93
CA PRO A 54 4.11 -4.88 -3.63
C PRO A 54 3.25 -3.70 -3.20
N LEU A 55 1.97 -3.72 -3.61
CA LEU A 55 1.03 -2.64 -3.34
C LEU A 55 -0.05 -3.07 -2.35
N TRP A 56 -0.21 -2.28 -1.30
CA TRP A 56 -1.36 -2.23 -0.42
C TRP A 56 -2.16 -0.97 -0.77
N VAL A 57 -3.30 -1.12 -1.43
CA VAL A 57 -4.04 0.02 -1.98
C VAL A 57 -5.22 0.41 -1.09
N ALA A 58 -5.36 1.70 -0.80
CA ALA A 58 -6.57 2.26 -0.19
C ALA A 58 -7.58 2.68 -1.27
N HIS A 59 -8.80 2.15 -1.17
CA HIS A 59 -9.94 2.53 -2.01
C HIS A 59 -11.23 2.16 -1.29
N TYR A 60 -11.83 3.13 -0.61
CA TYR A 60 -12.95 2.88 0.29
C TYR A 60 -14.29 2.81 -0.46
N TYR A 61 -15.25 2.12 0.15
CA TYR A 61 -16.66 2.09 -0.27
C TYR A 61 -16.92 1.54 -1.67
N GLU A 62 -16.06 0.63 -2.11
CA GLU A 62 -16.14 -0.02 -3.42
C GLU A 62 -16.43 -1.50 -3.25
N GLU A 63 -17.34 -2.04 -4.05
CA GLU A 63 -17.97 -3.32 -3.74
C GLU A 63 -17.14 -4.53 -4.17
N GLN A 64 -16.38 -4.41 -5.26
CA GLN A 64 -15.74 -5.58 -5.89
C GLN A 64 -14.22 -5.53 -5.84
N GLN A 65 -13.61 -4.39 -6.21
CA GLN A 65 -12.17 -4.24 -6.29
C GLN A 65 -11.75 -2.77 -6.31
N PRO A 66 -10.51 -2.45 -5.89
CA PRO A 66 -9.97 -1.11 -6.04
C PRO A 66 -9.85 -0.73 -7.53
N ARG A 67 -10.08 0.55 -7.86
CA ARG A 67 -10.03 1.06 -9.24
C ARG A 67 -8.59 1.25 -9.74
N ILE A 68 -7.85 0.15 -9.85
CA ILE A 68 -6.44 0.13 -10.24
C ILE A 68 -6.16 -1.07 -11.17
N GLN A 69 -5.41 -0.83 -12.25
CA GLN A 69 -5.14 -1.86 -13.25
C GLN A 69 -3.95 -2.76 -12.89
N ARG A 70 -3.02 -2.27 -12.06
CA ARG A 70 -1.85 -3.06 -11.62
C ARG A 70 -2.21 -4.04 -10.51
N ASN A 71 -1.34 -5.03 -10.33
CA ASN A 71 -1.42 -5.95 -9.21
C ASN A 71 -1.25 -5.24 -7.86
N TRP A 72 -2.04 -5.68 -6.90
CA TRP A 72 -2.03 -5.32 -5.48
C TRP A 72 -2.15 -6.62 -4.67
N ILE A 73 -1.62 -6.62 -3.44
CA ILE A 73 -1.64 -7.77 -2.53
C ILE A 73 -2.52 -7.52 -1.30
N PHE A 74 -2.75 -6.26 -0.94
CA PHE A 74 -3.71 -5.86 0.07
C PHE A 74 -4.60 -4.74 -0.45
N TRP A 75 -5.86 -4.75 -0.03
CA TRP A 75 -6.81 -3.68 -0.29
C TRP A 75 -7.47 -3.24 1.01
N GLN A 76 -7.26 -1.98 1.37
CA GLN A 76 -7.99 -1.33 2.45
C GLN A 76 -9.30 -0.78 1.88
N HIS A 77 -10.41 -1.42 2.25
CA HIS A 77 -11.71 -1.20 1.61
C HIS A 77 -12.70 -0.43 2.48
N ASN A 78 -12.38 -0.24 3.77
CA ASN A 78 -13.24 0.45 4.72
C ASN A 78 -12.41 0.99 5.89
N ASP A 79 -12.56 2.28 6.22
CA ASP A 79 -11.95 2.98 7.35
C ASP A 79 -12.90 3.15 8.56
N GLN A 80 -14.14 2.70 8.40
CA GLN A 80 -15.25 2.84 9.37
C GLN A 80 -15.70 1.50 9.95
N GLY A 81 -14.84 0.48 9.88
CA GLY A 81 -15.08 -0.85 10.43
C GLY A 81 -15.27 -0.85 11.94
N ASN A 82 -15.95 -1.87 12.47
CA ASN A 82 -16.05 -2.12 13.91
C ASN A 82 -15.69 -3.59 14.16
N VAL A 83 -14.80 -3.83 15.11
CA VAL A 83 -14.40 -5.18 15.54
C VAL A 83 -14.62 -5.29 17.03
N ASN A 84 -15.18 -6.41 17.50
CA ASN A 84 -15.31 -6.68 18.92
C ASN A 84 -13.95 -6.57 19.61
N GLY A 85 -13.85 -5.71 20.62
CA GLY A 85 -12.59 -5.41 21.32
C GLY A 85 -11.90 -4.11 20.87
N ILE A 86 -12.38 -3.45 19.81
CA ILE A 86 -11.91 -2.12 19.39
C ILE A 86 -13.08 -1.14 19.50
N THR A 87 -12.94 -0.13 20.35
CA THR A 87 -14.01 0.86 20.60
C THR A 87 -14.11 1.91 19.49
N SER A 88 -12.98 2.25 18.85
CA SER A 88 -12.93 3.19 17.75
C SER A 88 -13.21 2.53 16.41
N LYS A 89 -13.40 3.37 15.38
CA LYS A 89 -13.36 2.95 13.99
C LYS A 89 -11.99 2.36 13.66
N VAL A 90 -11.99 1.34 12.81
CA VAL A 90 -10.79 0.61 12.42
C VAL A 90 -10.83 0.23 10.94
N ASP A 91 -9.66 0.20 10.34
CA ASP A 91 -9.48 -0.14 8.94
C ASP A 91 -9.66 -1.62 8.68
N PHE A 92 -10.45 -1.96 7.66
CA PHE A 92 -10.61 -3.32 7.18
C PHE A 92 -9.84 -3.50 5.88
N ASN A 93 -9.11 -4.62 5.84
CA ASN A 93 -8.22 -4.97 4.76
C ASN A 93 -8.50 -6.39 4.31
N VAL A 94 -8.39 -6.62 3.00
CA VAL A 94 -8.40 -7.96 2.41
C VAL A 94 -7.06 -8.25 1.75
N PHE A 95 -6.59 -9.48 1.91
CA PHE A 95 -5.43 -10.01 1.20
C PHE A 95 -5.89 -10.64 -0.12
N LYS A 96 -5.15 -10.38 -1.21
CA LYS A 96 -5.43 -10.97 -2.52
C LYS A 96 -4.75 -12.33 -2.65
N GLY A 97 -5.35 -13.34 -2.03
CA GLY A 97 -4.85 -14.71 -2.11
C GLY A 97 -5.40 -15.59 -0.98
N ASP A 98 -4.87 -16.79 -0.88
CA ASP A 98 -5.21 -17.76 0.16
C ASP A 98 -4.27 -17.70 1.37
N SER A 99 -4.54 -18.55 2.37
CA SER A 99 -3.73 -18.62 3.60
C SER A 99 -2.30 -19.13 3.41
N ASN A 100 -2.02 -19.93 2.36
CA ASN A 100 -0.67 -20.38 2.04
C ASN A 100 0.11 -19.22 1.41
N GLU A 101 -0.49 -18.51 0.47
CA GLU A 101 0.10 -17.31 -0.15
C GLU A 101 0.38 -16.23 0.89
N PHE A 102 -0.54 -16.03 1.85
CA PHE A 102 -0.34 -15.10 2.96
C PHE A 102 0.84 -15.49 3.85
N ARG A 103 1.02 -16.78 4.14
CA ARG A 103 2.18 -17.24 4.94
C ARG A 103 3.52 -16.95 4.27
N ASN A 104 3.57 -16.99 2.93
CA ASN A 104 4.81 -16.77 2.18
C ASN A 104 5.31 -15.31 2.23
N ILE A 105 4.47 -14.35 2.64
CA ILE A 105 4.84 -12.93 2.75
C ILE A 105 5.15 -12.49 4.18
N LEU A 106 5.11 -13.41 5.15
CA LEU A 106 5.45 -13.11 6.54
C LEU A 106 6.97 -13.06 6.72
N VAL A 107 7.43 -12.17 7.58
CA VAL A 107 8.84 -12.09 8.00
C VAL A 107 9.05 -13.03 9.18
N HIS A 108 10.09 -13.85 9.12
CA HIS A 108 10.46 -14.81 10.16
C HIS A 108 11.73 -14.38 10.90
#